data_AF-A0A850R4U8-F1
#
_entry.id   AF-A0A850R4U8-F1
#
_cell.length_a   1.000
_cell.length_b   1.000
_cell.length_c   1.000
_cell.angle_alpha   90.00
_cell.angle_beta   90.00
_cell.angle_gamma   90.00
#
_symmetry.space_group_name_H-M   'P 1'
#
loop_
_entity.id
_entity.type
_entity.pdbx_description
1 polymer ?
#
loop_
_entity_poly.entity_id
_entity_poly.type
_entity_poly.pdbx_seq_one_letter_code
_entity_poly.pdbx_strand_id
1 'polypeptide(L)'
;MVTVRARVPFKVGLQSNIPADLLSFHGLESGKEHVAIIFRDADKQSQPPLVRMHSECLTGDVFHSSRCDCGEQLDETITKMGELGGVLLYLRQEGR
;
A
#
# COMPACT_ATOMS: atom_id res chain seq x y z
N MET A 1 -19.16 5.68 -5.23
CA MET A 1 -18.65 4.46 -5.90
C MET A 1 -17.15 4.63 -6.04
N VAL A 2 -16.36 3.59 -5.77
CA VAL A 2 -14.90 3.65 -5.86
C VAL A 2 -14.46 3.68 -7.33
N THR A 3 -13.57 4.59 -7.68
CA THR A 3 -13.07 4.77 -9.05
C THR A 3 -11.55 4.80 -9.06
N VAL A 4 -10.96 3.97 -9.93
CA VAL A 4 -9.52 3.96 -10.22
C VAL A 4 -9.18 5.11 -11.15
N ARG A 5 -8.17 5.91 -10.79
CA ARG A 5 -7.73 7.06 -11.59
C ARG A 5 -6.43 6.78 -12.36
N ALA A 6 -5.50 6.05 -11.77
CA ALA A 6 -4.24 5.71 -12.40
C ALA A 6 -3.76 4.32 -11.96
N ARG A 7 -3.03 3.62 -12.85
CA ARG A 7 -2.25 2.41 -12.57
C ARG A 7 -0.92 2.54 -13.27
N VAL A 8 0.18 2.45 -12.53
CA VAL A 8 1.54 2.58 -13.07
C VAL A 8 2.46 1.51 -12.50
N PRO A 9 3.37 0.92 -13.31
CA PRO A 9 4.43 0.08 -12.78
C PRO A 9 5.37 0.93 -11.92
N PHE A 10 5.75 0.41 -10.75
CA PHE A 10 6.53 1.14 -9.76
C PHE A 10 7.46 0.18 -9.01
N LYS A 11 8.56 0.69 -8.45
CA LYS A 11 9.42 -0.09 -7.55
C LYS A 11 9.33 0.48 -6.15
N VAL A 12 9.12 -0.38 -5.17
CA VAL A 12 8.89 -0.04 -3.76
C VAL A 12 9.93 -0.70 -2.86
N GLY A 13 9.80 -0.43 -1.56
CA GLY A 13 10.71 -0.91 -0.50
C GLY A 13 11.86 0.06 -0.24
N LEU A 14 12.55 -0.12 0.89
CA LEU A 14 13.65 0.75 1.32
C LEU A 14 14.75 0.95 0.26
N GLN A 15 14.96 -0.05 -0.59
CA GLN A 15 15.97 -0.02 -1.66
C GLN A 15 15.39 0.21 -3.06
N SER A 16 14.08 0.50 -3.19
CA SER A 16 13.40 0.72 -4.48
C SER A 16 13.64 -0.40 -5.50
N ASN A 17 13.66 -1.64 -5.03
CA ASN A 17 14.03 -2.82 -5.81
C ASN A 17 12.89 -3.86 -5.95
N ILE A 18 11.79 -3.69 -5.21
CA ILE A 18 10.65 -4.62 -5.27
C ILE A 18 9.67 -4.12 -6.34
N PRO A 19 9.45 -4.87 -7.44
CA PRO A 19 8.50 -4.48 -8.48
C PRO A 19 7.06 -4.64 -7.99
N ALA A 20 6.24 -3.64 -8.27
CA ALA A 20 4.81 -3.62 -7.95
C ALA A 20 4.05 -2.72 -8.94
N ASP A 21 2.72 -2.78 -8.93
CA ASP A 21 1.88 -1.77 -9.56
C ASP A 21 1.34 -0.82 -8.48
N LEU A 22 1.48 0.48 -8.70
CA LEU A 22 0.87 1.51 -7.88
C LEU A 22 -0.41 1.99 -8.54
N LEU A 23 -1.50 2.05 -7.76
CA LEU A 23 -2.83 2.28 -8.27
C LEU A 23 -3.52 3.33 -7.40
N SER A 24 -3.92 4.48 -7.97
CA SER A 24 -4.64 5.51 -7.23
C SER A 24 -6.15 5.37 -7.42
N PHE A 25 -6.90 5.55 -6.34
CA PHE A 25 -8.35 5.44 -6.34
C PHE A 25 -9.01 6.43 -5.38
N HIS A 26 -10.26 6.80 -5.64
CA HIS A 26 -11.05 7.70 -4.81
C HIS A 26 -12.50 7.21 -4.73
N GLY A 27 -13.35 7.93 -3.99
CA GLY A 27 -14.78 7.60 -3.85
C GLY A 27 -15.12 6.77 -2.60
N LEU A 28 -14.20 6.71 -1.63
CA LEU A 28 -14.50 6.36 -0.23
C LEU A 28 -15.07 7.58 0.52
N GLU A 29 -15.64 7.34 1.70
CA GLU A 29 -16.29 8.36 2.54
C GLU A 29 -15.39 9.56 2.87
N SER A 30 -14.07 9.35 2.92
CA SER A 30 -13.10 10.40 3.19
C SER A 30 -13.03 11.48 2.10
N GLY A 31 -13.51 11.19 0.88
CA GLY A 31 -13.34 12.04 -0.30
C GLY A 31 -11.88 12.17 -0.78
N LYS A 32 -10.92 11.52 -0.11
CA LYS A 32 -9.49 11.60 -0.42
C LYS A 32 -9.09 10.60 -1.50
N GLU A 33 -7.97 10.89 -2.15
CA GLU A 33 -7.30 9.97 -3.05
C GLU A 33 -6.43 8.99 -2.24
N HIS A 34 -6.67 7.70 -2.42
CA HIS A 34 -5.98 6.59 -1.76
C HIS A 34 -5.09 5.84 -2.74
N VAL A 35 -4.20 5.02 -2.21
CA VAL A 35 -3.26 4.25 -3.02
C VAL A 35 -3.37 2.77 -2.69
N ALA A 36 -3.34 1.93 -3.72
CA ALA A 36 -3.12 0.50 -3.60
C ALA A 36 -1.76 0.15 -4.23
N ILE A 37 -1.03 -0.76 -3.60
CA ILE A 37 0.19 -1.34 -4.14
C ILE A 37 -0.07 -2.82 -4.36
N ILE A 38 0.07 -3.27 -5.60
CA ILE A 38 -0.25 -4.63 -6.03
C ILE A 38 1.05 -5.34 -6.36
N PHE A 39 1.28 -6.47 -5.71
CA PHE A 39 2.47 -7.27 -5.89
C PHE A 39 2.16 -8.53 -6.68
N ARG A 40 3.05 -8.91 -7.60
CA ARG A 40 2.98 -10.17 -8.36
C ARG A 40 1.62 -10.42 -9.05
N ASP A 41 1.01 -9.35 -9.58
CA ASP A 41 -0.30 -9.40 -10.26
C ASP A 41 -1.40 -10.07 -9.42
N ALA A 42 -1.35 -9.93 -8.09
CA ALA A 42 -2.26 -10.61 -7.17
C ALA A 42 -3.76 -10.30 -7.43
N ASP A 43 -4.07 -9.15 -8.04
CA ASP A 43 -5.42 -8.75 -8.43
C ASP A 43 -5.98 -9.51 -9.65
N LYS A 44 -5.11 -10.19 -10.42
CA LYS A 44 -5.49 -10.95 -11.62
C LYS A 44 -5.55 -12.46 -11.38
N GLN A 45 -5.20 -12.91 -10.18
CA GLN A 45 -5.19 -14.34 -9.85
C GLN A 45 -6.60 -14.82 -9.46
N SER A 46 -6.89 -16.10 -9.69
CA SER A 46 -8.19 -16.69 -9.36
C SER A 46 -8.44 -16.83 -7.86
N GLN A 47 -7.39 -16.82 -7.05
CA GLN A 47 -7.46 -16.95 -5.60
C GLN A 47 -7.56 -15.56 -4.96
N PRO A 48 -8.36 -15.38 -3.90
CA PRO A 48 -8.39 -14.12 -3.17
C PRO A 48 -6.97 -13.74 -2.70
N PRO A 49 -6.49 -12.52 -3.02
CA PRO A 49 -5.14 -12.12 -2.65
C PRO A 49 -5.03 -11.87 -1.16
N LEU A 50 -3.82 -11.99 -0.62
CA LEU A 50 -3.50 -11.44 0.69
C LEU A 50 -3.68 -9.92 0.65
N VAL A 51 -4.48 -9.37 1.56
CA VAL A 51 -4.73 -7.93 1.64
C VAL A 51 -4.26 -7.38 2.98
N ARG A 52 -3.49 -6.29 2.95
CA ARG A 52 -3.12 -5.50 4.13
C ARG A 52 -3.73 -4.11 3.99
N MET A 53 -4.47 -3.67 5.00
CA MET A 53 -4.88 -2.28 5.14
C MET A 53 -3.86 -1.54 6.00
N HIS A 54 -3.38 -0.40 5.50
CA HIS A 54 -2.45 0.49 6.20
C HIS A 54 -3.07 1.87 6.26
N SER A 55 -3.23 2.41 7.46
CA SER A 55 -3.65 3.80 7.65
C SER A 55 -2.42 4.69 7.58
N GLU A 56 -2.49 5.75 6.78
CA GLU A 56 -1.44 6.75 6.61
C GLU A 56 -0.95 7.24 7.98
N CYS A 57 0.34 7.05 8.25
CA CYS A 57 1.01 7.60 9.42
C CYS A 57 2.25 8.35 8.93
N LEU A 58 2.10 9.64 8.63
CA LEU A 58 3.20 10.44 8.06
C LEU A 58 4.47 10.36 8.91
N THR A 59 4.33 10.44 10.23
CA THR A 59 5.47 10.40 11.16
C THR A 59 6.17 9.05 11.20
N GLY A 60 5.43 7.94 11.14
CA GLY A 60 6.03 6.59 11.13
C GLY A 60 6.56 6.22 9.75
N ASP A 61 5.74 6.39 8.71
CA ASP A 61 5.99 5.88 7.36
C ASP A 61 7.07 6.69 6.61
N VAL A 62 7.15 8.01 6.85
CA VAL A 62 8.08 8.90 6.15
C VAL A 62 9.22 9.37 7.05
N PHE A 63 8.91 9.76 8.29
CA PHE A 63 9.90 10.32 9.22
C PHE A 63 10.52 9.30 10.17
N HIS A 64 10.18 8.02 10.06
CA HIS A 64 10.75 6.92 10.86
C HIS A 64 10.66 7.19 12.38
N SER A 65 9.53 7.76 12.81
CA SER A 65 9.27 8.10 14.20
C SER A 65 9.32 6.86 15.10
N SER A 66 10.08 6.91 16.19
CA SER A 66 10.13 5.85 17.20
C SER A 66 8.92 5.81 18.13
N ARG A 67 7.95 6.72 17.94
CA ARG A 67 6.72 6.77 18.75
C ARG A 67 5.66 5.76 18.31
N CYS A 68 5.83 5.15 17.14
CA CYS A 68 4.96 4.12 16.59
C CYS A 68 5.77 3.15 15.73
N ASP A 69 5.23 1.97 15.47
CA ASP A 69 5.84 0.94 14.63
C ASP A 69 5.30 0.94 13.18
N CYS A 70 4.53 1.96 12.78
CA CYS A 70 3.87 2.00 11.46
C CYS A 70 4.86 1.87 10.28
N GLY A 71 6.01 2.55 10.35
CA GLY A 71 7.03 2.47 9.30
C GLY A 71 7.65 1.08 9.17
N GLU A 72 7.95 0.42 10.30
CA GLU A 72 8.47 -0.96 10.32
C GLU A 72 7.42 -1.94 9.78
N GLN A 73 6.16 -1.81 10.20
CA GLN A 73 5.06 -2.63 9.69
C GLN A 73 4.84 -2.46 8.19
N LEU A 74 4.97 -1.23 7.67
CA LEU A 74 4.84 -0.94 6.25
C LEU A 74 5.96 -1.61 5.44
N ASP A 75 7.21 -1.47 5.88
CA ASP A 75 8.36 -2.07 5.21
C ASP A 75 8.34 -3.60 5.24
N GLU A 76 8.00 -4.18 6.40
CA GLU A 76 7.84 -5.64 6.54
C GLU A 76 6.74 -6.16 5.61
N THR A 77 5.63 -5.43 5.49
CA THR A 77 4.54 -5.80 4.58
C THR A 77 5.02 -5.75 3.12
N ILE A 78 5.68 -4.67 2.70
CA ILE A 78 6.19 -4.52 1.34
C ILE A 78 7.16 -5.64 0.99
N THR A 79 8.08 -5.96 1.90
CA THR A 79 9.05 -7.05 1.73
C THR A 79 8.36 -8.40 1.57
N LYS A 80 7.45 -8.75 2.51
CA LYS A 80 6.70 -10.02 2.47
C LYS A 80 5.84 -10.14 1.21
N MET A 81 5.16 -9.07 0.81
CA MET A 81 4.32 -9.09 -0.39
C MET A 81 5.13 -9.11 -1.69
N GLY A 82 6.35 -8.56 -1.69
CA GLY A 82 7.29 -8.72 -2.80
C GLY A 82 7.60 -10.19 -3.10
N GLU A 83 7.69 -11.00 -2.05
CA GLU A 83 7.95 -12.45 -2.16
C GLU A 83 6.68 -13.26 -2.42
N LEU A 84 5.62 -13.04 -1.64
CA LEU A 84 4.42 -13.88 -1.63
C LEU A 84 3.33 -13.41 -2.60
N GLY A 85 3.36 -12.14 -3.01
CA GLY A 85 2.25 -11.47 -3.69
C GLY A 85 1.21 -10.94 -2.69
N GLY A 86 0.39 -9.98 -3.14
CA GLY A 86 -0.66 -9.39 -2.31
C GLY A 86 -1.04 -7.98 -2.73
N VAL A 87 -1.94 -7.38 -1.96
CA VAL A 87 -2.41 -6.00 -2.14
C VAL A 87 -2.28 -5.25 -0.82
N LEU A 88 -1.53 -4.16 -0.84
CA LEU A 88 -1.44 -3.20 0.25
C LEU A 88 -2.33 -2.00 -0.07
N LEU A 89 -3.33 -1.74 0.76
CA LEU A 89 -4.19 -0.55 0.69
C LEU A 89 -3.66 0.52 1.64
N TYR A 90 -3.09 1.59 1.09
CA TYR A 90 -2.63 2.77 1.81
C TYR A 90 -3.75 3.82 1.86
N LEU A 91 -4.43 3.86 2.99
CA LEU A 91 -5.61 4.69 3.22
C LEU A 91 -5.21 5.98 3.92
N ARG A 92 -5.54 7.11 3.30
CA ARG A 92 -5.22 8.46 3.78
C ARG A 92 -6.17 8.93 4.89
N GLN A 93 -6.25 8.12 5.95
CA GLN A 93 -7.09 8.32 7.13
C GLN A 93 -6.17 8.45 8.36
N GLU A 94 -5.38 9.53 8.36
CA GLU A 94 -4.44 9.82 9.44
C GLU A 94 -5.13 10.00 10.81
N GLY A 95 -4.50 9.48 11.86
CA GLY A 95 -4.79 9.84 13.26
C GLY A 95 -6.19 9.48 13.74
N ARG A 96 -6.53 8.18 13.72
CA ARG A 96 -7.76 7.61 14.31
C ARG A 96 -8.26 8.36 15.54
#